data_AF-A0A5C7L786-F1
#
_entry.id   AF-A0A5C7L786-F1
#
_cell.length_a   1.000
_cell.length_b   1.000
_cell.length_c   1.000
_cell.angle_alpha   90.00
_cell.angle_beta   90.00
_cell.angle_gamma   90.00
#
_symmetry.space_group_name_H-M   'P 1'
#
loop_
_entity.id
_entity.type
_entity.pdbx_description
1 polymer ?
#
loop_
_entity_poly.entity_id
_entity_poly.type
_entity_poly.pdbx_seq_one_letter_code
_entity_poly.pdbx_strand_id
1 'polypeptide(L)'
;MSVLLRCALISLPMLLAACGGGAASPQGAVAATALPPLHAVRGTTPGIFDAQGRQVLLRGVNYNALGDYYVDQPAFPAPILPKPADFPQMAALGINSVRLLLSWSRVEPQPGQYDEAYLAQVRRQIELAAAQGLYVIVDMHQDAWGKFVATRGTSDVCVAPLEDAIGWDGAPQWATITDGLTTCRIAQREISPAVQAAFTNFYLDTQGIQTRFVAMWQHVVSEVAGYPNVAGYDLFNEPNPGFLLEADAVTYLSTLYTRLVTAIRAAESALPQQPQHIIFFEPDIIWSLVGVTLPTLPVFTNDSNLVFAPHFYCGSGAPSSNAQCFSNAQAVASLYQTTFWVGEWGYFGAPDSISGDVNEFVADQDQALVGAAEWQWAQACGDPHTIGTPGGKPGATVVQLKLIGCPGDVDLGFVQANAQAMSRSYPRAAPGQLQQLSSDVATGEAALSGNGTGTLELWLPERIGKPAISGSGLGAPALQAVPGGFIARIPVSGAYSLQLRRGS
;
A
#
# COMPACT_ATOMS: atom_id res chain seq x y z
N MET A 1 52.77 36.13 63.32
CA MET A 1 52.55 35.44 64.61
C MET A 1 51.23 34.69 64.50
N SER A 2 51.32 33.34 64.49
CA SER A 2 50.28 32.35 64.82
C SER A 2 49.02 32.26 63.94
N VAL A 3 48.41 31.12 63.61
CA VAL A 3 48.71 29.66 63.53
C VAL A 3 47.54 29.08 62.68
N LEU A 4 47.79 28.01 61.92
CA LEU A 4 46.83 27.21 61.12
C LEU A 4 45.57 26.73 61.87
N LEU A 5 44.45 26.53 61.15
CA LEU A 5 43.48 25.47 61.44
C LEU A 5 42.79 24.95 60.15
N ARG A 6 42.83 23.62 59.95
CA ARG A 6 42.07 22.84 58.95
C ARG A 6 40.72 22.41 59.57
N CYS A 7 39.65 22.36 58.77
CA CYS A 7 38.43 21.63 59.11
C CYS A 7 38.08 20.61 58.01
N ALA A 8 37.83 19.38 58.44
CA ALA A 8 37.45 18.21 57.65
C ALA A 8 35.92 18.11 57.49
N LEU A 9 35.49 17.57 56.34
CA LEU A 9 34.11 17.18 56.04
C LEU A 9 33.83 15.78 56.58
N ILE A 10 32.73 15.61 57.30
CA ILE A 10 32.17 14.32 57.73
C ILE A 10 30.76 14.17 57.13
N SER A 11 30.57 13.06 56.43
CA SER A 11 29.33 12.57 55.80
C SER A 11 28.36 11.97 56.82
N LEU A 12 27.04 12.19 56.63
CA LEU A 12 25.96 11.58 57.42
C LEU A 12 25.00 10.81 56.48
N PRO A 13 24.58 9.57 56.80
CA PRO A 13 23.74 8.75 55.90
C PRO A 13 22.24 8.93 56.19
N MET A 14 21.41 8.86 55.15
CA MET A 14 19.95 8.72 55.27
C MET A 14 19.52 7.32 54.84
N LEU A 15 18.82 6.63 55.75
CA LEU A 15 18.12 5.37 55.52
C LEU A 15 16.87 5.60 54.65
N LEU A 16 16.67 4.75 53.64
CA LEU A 16 15.39 4.58 52.95
C LEU A 16 14.86 3.17 53.23
N ALA A 17 13.69 3.13 53.86
CA ALA A 17 12.96 1.91 54.22
C ALA A 17 12.32 1.26 52.98
N ALA A 18 12.42 -0.07 52.92
CA ALA A 18 11.83 -0.91 51.91
C ALA A 18 10.32 -1.12 52.16
N CYS A 19 9.49 -0.85 51.16
CA CYS A 19 8.16 -1.40 51.03
C CYS A 19 8.11 -2.20 49.72
N GLY A 20 8.04 -3.53 49.86
CA GLY A 20 7.86 -4.45 48.74
C GLY A 20 6.43 -4.37 48.21
N GLY A 21 6.31 -3.98 46.94
CA GLY A 21 5.15 -4.24 46.11
C GLY A 21 5.64 -5.01 44.89
N GLY A 22 5.36 -6.31 44.82
CA GLY A 22 5.67 -7.14 43.67
C GLY A 22 4.85 -6.69 42.47
N ALA A 23 5.45 -5.88 41.60
CA ALA A 23 4.92 -5.67 40.26
C ALA A 23 5.18 -6.95 39.47
N ALA A 24 4.11 -7.65 39.11
CA ALA A 24 4.15 -8.75 38.17
C ALA A 24 4.77 -8.24 36.87
N SER A 25 5.92 -8.79 36.50
CA SER A 25 6.50 -8.61 35.17
C SER A 25 5.45 -9.05 34.13
N PRO A 26 5.14 -8.23 33.11
CA PRO A 26 4.35 -8.73 32.00
C PRO A 26 5.16 -9.82 31.29
N GLN A 27 4.80 -11.07 31.58
CA GLN A 27 5.25 -12.23 30.82
C GLN A 27 4.66 -12.13 29.41
N GLY A 28 5.52 -12.23 28.40
CA GLY A 28 5.12 -12.67 27.06
C GLY A 28 5.01 -11.60 25.97
N ALA A 29 5.95 -10.66 25.86
CA ALA A 29 6.24 -10.12 24.53
C ALA A 29 7.01 -11.21 23.76
N VAL A 30 6.29 -12.01 22.98
CA VAL A 30 6.92 -12.86 21.96
C VAL A 30 7.71 -11.90 21.08
N ALA A 31 9.03 -12.04 21.04
CA ALA A 31 9.85 -11.31 20.08
C ALA A 31 9.28 -11.63 18.70
N ALA A 32 8.66 -10.63 18.05
CA ALA A 32 8.20 -10.79 16.69
C ALA A 32 9.44 -11.17 15.87
N THR A 33 9.45 -12.40 15.34
CA THR A 33 10.49 -12.81 14.40
C THR A 33 10.46 -11.80 13.27
N ALA A 34 11.57 -11.09 13.05
CA ALA A 34 11.64 -10.06 12.01
C ALA A 34 11.16 -10.66 10.68
N LEU A 35 10.30 -9.92 9.97
CA LEU A 35 9.85 -10.35 8.65
C LEU A 35 11.07 -10.49 7.71
N PRO A 36 11.20 -11.61 7.01
CA PRO A 36 12.24 -11.78 6.01
C PRO A 36 12.14 -10.72 4.90
N PRO A 37 13.25 -10.13 4.43
CA PRO A 37 13.24 -9.26 3.26
C PRO A 37 12.64 -9.97 2.05
N LEU A 38 11.92 -9.20 1.22
CA LEU A 38 11.32 -9.69 -0.01
C LEU A 38 12.12 -9.26 -1.24
N HIS A 39 12.03 -10.07 -2.29
CA HIS A 39 12.54 -9.76 -3.62
C HIS A 39 11.62 -10.37 -4.67
N ALA A 40 11.57 -9.76 -5.84
CA ALA A 40 10.92 -10.31 -7.01
C ALA A 40 11.92 -11.11 -7.86
N VAL A 41 11.41 -12.17 -8.48
CA VAL A 41 12.14 -12.99 -9.46
C VAL A 41 11.50 -12.79 -10.82
N ARG A 42 12.35 -12.67 -11.86
CA ARG A 42 11.95 -12.61 -13.27
C ARG A 42 12.26 -13.93 -13.99
N GLY A 43 11.67 -14.13 -15.17
CA GLY A 43 11.97 -15.24 -16.07
C GLY A 43 10.97 -16.38 -15.97
N THR A 44 11.45 -17.61 -15.74
CA THR A 44 10.64 -18.84 -15.82
C THR A 44 9.73 -19.08 -14.63
N THR A 45 10.03 -18.48 -13.48
CA THR A 45 9.26 -18.63 -12.24
C THR A 45 9.02 -17.26 -11.61
N PRO A 46 8.29 -16.35 -12.30
CA PRO A 46 8.11 -15.00 -11.81
C PRO A 46 7.24 -15.00 -10.55
N GLY A 47 7.61 -14.17 -9.58
CA GLY A 47 6.93 -14.11 -8.29
C GLY A 47 7.66 -13.25 -7.28
N ILE A 48 7.00 -12.98 -6.15
CA ILE A 48 7.60 -12.34 -4.98
C ILE A 48 8.01 -13.45 -4.01
N PHE A 49 9.25 -13.43 -3.56
CA PHE A 49 9.84 -14.43 -2.68
C PHE A 49 10.49 -13.75 -1.47
N ASP A 50 10.46 -14.44 -0.34
CA ASP A 50 11.28 -14.06 0.79
C ASP A 50 12.72 -14.57 0.70
N ALA A 51 13.58 -14.09 1.61
CA ALA A 51 14.97 -14.53 1.72
C ALA A 51 15.16 -16.04 2.02
N GLN A 52 14.09 -16.81 2.29
CA GLN A 52 14.13 -18.26 2.45
C GLN A 52 13.63 -19.01 1.20
N GLY A 53 13.32 -18.31 0.11
CA GLY A 53 12.83 -18.90 -1.13
C GLY A 53 11.37 -19.36 -1.06
N ARG A 54 10.58 -18.79 -0.15
CA ARG A 54 9.12 -19.01 -0.11
C ARG A 54 8.44 -17.94 -0.95
N GLN A 55 7.57 -18.33 -1.87
CA GLN A 55 6.68 -17.40 -2.57
C GLN A 55 5.73 -16.73 -1.57
N VAL A 56 5.63 -15.41 -1.60
CA VAL A 56 4.82 -14.58 -0.72
C VAL A 56 3.70 -13.94 -1.53
N LEU A 57 2.45 -14.13 -1.09
CA LEU A 57 1.30 -13.39 -1.62
C LEU A 57 1.04 -12.19 -0.72
N LEU A 58 1.31 -10.98 -1.22
CA LEU A 58 1.06 -9.73 -0.49
C LEU A 58 -0.42 -9.32 -0.61
N ARG A 59 -1.23 -9.70 0.39
CA ARG A 59 -2.65 -9.35 0.48
C ARG A 59 -2.83 -8.25 1.51
N GLY A 60 -3.24 -7.08 1.03
CA GLY A 60 -3.18 -5.85 1.79
C GLY A 60 -4.30 -4.87 1.56
N VAL A 61 -4.11 -3.70 2.13
CA VAL A 61 -5.01 -2.55 2.01
C VAL A 61 -4.19 -1.30 1.75
N ASN A 62 -4.79 -0.34 1.05
CA ASN A 62 -4.28 1.03 0.94
C ASN A 62 -4.53 1.79 2.25
N TYR A 63 -3.51 2.47 2.74
CA TYR A 63 -3.55 3.19 4.01
C TYR A 63 -3.14 4.66 3.82
N ASN A 64 -4.16 5.50 3.67
CA ASN A 64 -4.02 6.92 3.33
C ASN A 64 -3.87 7.87 4.53
N ALA A 65 -3.70 7.32 5.73
CA ALA A 65 -3.72 8.10 6.98
C ALA A 65 -2.59 9.14 7.10
N LEU A 66 -1.55 9.05 6.26
CA LEU A 66 -0.46 10.01 6.14
C LEU A 66 -0.52 10.89 4.88
N GLY A 67 -1.60 10.77 4.08
CA GLY A 67 -1.82 11.56 2.87
C GLY A 67 -2.11 13.03 3.15
N ASP A 68 -1.90 13.88 2.14
CA ASP A 68 -2.07 15.33 2.23
C ASP A 68 -3.11 15.84 1.27
N TYR A 69 -4.35 15.68 1.71
CA TYR A 69 -5.54 15.94 0.92
C TYR A 69 -5.98 17.40 0.95
N TYR A 70 -6.61 17.81 -0.16
CA TYR A 70 -7.36 19.06 -0.24
C TYR A 70 -8.57 18.97 0.69
N VAL A 71 -8.77 20.01 1.48
CA VAL A 71 -9.93 20.12 2.38
C VAL A 71 -10.80 21.25 1.86
N ASP A 72 -11.91 20.89 1.22
CA ASP A 72 -12.88 21.84 0.67
C ASP A 72 -13.57 22.63 1.78
N GLN A 73 -13.97 21.93 2.84
CA GLN A 73 -14.72 22.48 3.96
C GLN A 73 -14.06 22.08 5.28
N PRO A 74 -13.57 23.02 6.09
CA PRO A 74 -12.91 22.71 7.37
C PRO A 74 -13.75 21.90 8.37
N ALA A 75 -15.08 21.88 8.21
CA ALA A 75 -15.99 21.08 9.02
C ALA A 75 -15.86 19.56 8.75
N PHE A 76 -15.24 19.17 7.63
CA PHE A 76 -14.97 17.79 7.26
C PHE A 76 -13.47 17.65 6.97
N PRO A 77 -12.65 17.27 7.96
CA PRO A 77 -11.22 17.09 7.76
C PRO A 77 -10.92 15.82 6.93
N ALA A 78 -9.73 15.77 6.35
CA ALA A 78 -9.13 14.58 5.74
C ALA A 78 -7.59 14.63 5.91
N PRO A 79 -6.89 13.49 5.99
CA PRO A 79 -7.43 12.13 6.08
C PRO A 79 -7.90 11.76 7.51
N ILE A 80 -8.38 10.52 7.69
CA ILE A 80 -8.48 9.92 9.03
C ILE A 80 -7.06 9.62 9.52
N LEU A 81 -6.65 10.24 10.62
CA LEU A 81 -5.30 10.08 11.17
C LEU A 81 -5.05 8.65 11.71
N PRO A 82 -3.78 8.20 11.76
CA PRO A 82 -3.46 6.85 12.22
C PRO A 82 -3.97 6.54 13.63
N LYS A 83 -4.54 5.36 13.82
CA LYS A 83 -5.04 4.88 15.11
C LYS A 83 -4.18 3.71 15.60
N PRO A 84 -3.89 3.59 16.91
CA PRO A 84 -3.12 2.46 17.46
C PRO A 84 -3.70 1.08 17.15
N ALA A 85 -5.01 1.00 16.86
CA ALA A 85 -5.71 -0.24 16.56
C ALA A 85 -5.67 -0.63 15.07
N ASP A 86 -5.22 0.23 14.16
CA ASP A 86 -5.32 -0.02 12.71
C ASP A 86 -4.55 -1.29 12.30
N PHE A 87 -3.24 -1.35 12.54
CA PHE A 87 -2.44 -2.54 12.17
C PHE A 87 -2.85 -3.82 12.92
N PRO A 88 -3.16 -3.80 14.24
CA PRO A 88 -3.73 -4.97 14.91
C PRO A 88 -5.04 -5.47 14.27
N GLN A 89 -5.92 -4.57 13.83
CA GLN A 89 -7.15 -4.93 13.15
C GLN A 89 -6.90 -5.48 11.74
N MET A 90 -5.97 -4.90 10.99
CA MET A 90 -5.52 -5.45 9.70
C MET A 90 -5.00 -6.88 9.87
N ALA A 91 -4.08 -7.10 10.82
CA ALA A 91 -3.54 -8.42 11.11
C ALA A 91 -4.62 -9.43 11.55
N ALA A 92 -5.65 -8.98 12.28
CA ALA A 92 -6.79 -9.81 12.65
C ALA A 92 -7.69 -10.21 11.48
N LEU A 93 -7.64 -9.47 10.36
CA LEU A 93 -8.24 -9.89 9.09
C LEU A 93 -7.31 -10.79 8.27
N GLY A 94 -6.13 -11.17 8.78
CA GLY A 94 -5.16 -11.98 8.04
C GLY A 94 -4.36 -11.23 6.99
N ILE A 95 -4.55 -9.92 6.86
CA ILE A 95 -3.74 -9.04 5.99
C ILE A 95 -2.25 -9.20 6.36
N ASN A 96 -1.38 -9.20 5.34
CA ASN A 96 0.08 -9.28 5.53
C ASN A 96 0.85 -8.13 4.88
N SER A 97 0.17 -7.19 4.21
CA SER A 97 0.80 -6.04 3.60
C SER A 97 -0.05 -4.77 3.69
N VAL A 98 0.59 -3.61 3.62
CA VAL A 98 -0.05 -2.28 3.56
C VAL A 98 0.62 -1.48 2.46
N ARG A 99 -0.16 -0.88 1.55
CA ARG A 99 0.30 0.18 0.66
C ARG A 99 0.19 1.49 1.43
N LEU A 100 1.31 2.00 1.92
CA LEU A 100 1.38 3.19 2.75
C LEU A 100 1.57 4.40 1.84
N LEU A 101 0.53 5.24 1.77
CA LEU A 101 0.51 6.40 0.89
C LEU A 101 1.31 7.55 1.52
N LEU A 102 2.23 8.08 0.74
CA LEU A 102 2.95 9.32 1.02
C LEU A 102 2.57 10.35 -0.05
N SER A 103 2.46 11.62 0.34
CA SER A 103 2.29 12.72 -0.61
C SER A 103 3.60 13.50 -0.74
N TRP A 104 4.06 13.75 -1.97
CA TRP A 104 5.25 14.56 -2.24
C TRP A 104 5.18 15.92 -1.54
N SER A 105 3.99 16.52 -1.45
CA SER A 105 3.75 17.78 -0.76
C SER A 105 4.07 17.78 0.73
N ARG A 106 4.05 16.61 1.38
CA ARG A 106 4.46 16.44 2.78
C ARG A 106 5.93 16.09 2.88
N VAL A 107 6.46 15.29 1.97
CA VAL A 107 7.88 14.92 2.00
C VAL A 107 8.75 16.14 1.71
N GLU A 108 8.41 16.94 0.70
CA GLU A 108 9.20 18.09 0.25
C GLU A 108 8.30 19.35 0.13
N PRO A 109 7.85 19.93 1.27
CA PRO A 109 6.93 21.07 1.26
C PRO A 109 7.51 22.33 0.62
N GLN A 110 8.83 22.46 0.55
CA GLN A 110 9.56 23.52 -0.17
C GLN A 110 10.70 22.89 -0.97
N PRO A 111 11.13 23.48 -2.10
CA PRO A 111 12.15 22.86 -2.95
C PRO A 111 13.45 22.56 -2.18
N GLY A 112 13.83 21.29 -2.12
CA GLY A 112 15.00 20.78 -1.42
C GLY A 112 14.94 20.81 0.11
N GLN A 113 13.76 21.07 0.71
CA GLN A 113 13.56 21.04 2.16
C GLN A 113 12.64 19.89 2.52
N TYR A 114 13.21 18.84 3.13
CA TYR A 114 12.47 17.64 3.51
C TYR A 114 11.85 17.78 4.91
N ASP A 115 10.60 17.34 5.08
CA ASP A 115 9.89 17.33 6.37
C ASP A 115 10.31 16.09 7.18
N GLU A 116 11.40 16.22 7.94
CA GLU A 116 11.90 15.14 8.81
C GLU A 116 10.90 14.71 9.89
N ALA A 117 9.99 15.59 10.30
CA ALA A 117 8.96 15.26 11.28
C ALA A 117 7.87 14.39 10.64
N TYR A 118 7.55 14.61 9.37
CA TYR A 118 6.70 13.72 8.59
C TYR A 118 7.36 12.36 8.35
N LEU A 119 8.64 12.34 7.94
CA LEU A 119 9.38 11.09 7.71
C LEU A 119 9.55 10.27 9.00
N ALA A 120 9.65 10.91 10.16
CA ALA A 120 9.59 10.22 11.45
C ALA A 120 8.23 9.53 11.70
N GLN A 121 7.12 10.12 11.24
CA GLN A 121 5.80 9.48 11.30
C GLN A 121 5.73 8.27 10.35
N VAL A 122 6.29 8.38 9.14
CA VAL A 122 6.39 7.28 8.19
C VAL A 122 7.15 6.10 8.80
N ARG A 123 8.35 6.34 9.33
CA ARG A 123 9.15 5.31 10.04
C ARG A 123 8.37 4.68 11.19
N ARG A 124 7.65 5.49 11.97
CA ARG A 124 6.82 4.99 13.06
C ARG A 124 5.71 4.05 12.57
N GLN A 125 5.05 4.36 11.46
CA GLN A 125 4.05 3.45 10.88
C GLN A 125 4.68 2.15 10.39
N ILE A 126 5.86 2.21 9.75
CA ILE A 126 6.60 1.02 9.31
C ILE A 126 6.95 0.10 10.49
N GLU A 127 7.40 0.67 11.61
CA GLU A 127 7.69 -0.08 12.85
C GLU A 127 6.45 -0.72 13.46
N LEU A 128 5.32 0.01 13.50
CA LEU A 128 4.06 -0.51 14.02
C LEU A 128 3.49 -1.61 13.14
N ALA A 129 3.61 -1.50 11.81
CA ALA A 129 3.27 -2.54 10.86
C ALA A 129 4.16 -3.79 11.06
N ALA A 130 5.47 -3.61 11.22
CA ALA A 130 6.41 -4.70 11.48
C ALA A 130 6.04 -5.49 12.74
N ALA A 131 5.64 -4.78 13.81
CA ALA A 131 5.22 -5.39 15.07
C ALA A 131 3.97 -6.28 14.94
N GLN A 132 3.18 -6.10 13.87
CA GLN A 132 2.01 -6.92 13.54
C GLN A 132 2.28 -7.92 12.41
N GLY A 133 3.53 -8.07 11.96
CA GLY A 133 3.89 -8.96 10.86
C GLY A 133 3.33 -8.52 9.51
N LEU A 134 3.27 -7.20 9.28
CA LEU A 134 2.84 -6.58 8.02
C LEU A 134 4.04 -6.03 7.24
N TYR A 135 4.11 -6.36 5.96
CA TYR A 135 4.97 -5.70 5.00
C TYR A 135 4.41 -4.33 4.61
N VAL A 136 5.28 -3.39 4.25
CA VAL A 136 4.91 -2.05 3.78
C VAL A 136 5.41 -1.86 2.36
N ILE A 137 4.50 -1.50 1.46
CA ILE A 137 4.82 -0.95 0.14
C ILE A 137 4.72 0.57 0.30
N VAL A 138 5.81 1.29 0.09
CA VAL A 138 5.84 2.76 0.21
C VAL A 138 5.42 3.33 -1.13
N ASP A 139 4.30 4.06 -1.15
CA ASP A 139 3.71 4.59 -2.36
C ASP A 139 3.82 6.12 -2.40
N MET A 140 4.30 6.65 -3.53
CA MET A 140 4.25 8.08 -3.80
C MET A 140 2.94 8.44 -4.50
N HIS A 141 1.96 8.72 -3.65
CA HIS A 141 0.57 8.87 -4.03
C HIS A 141 0.28 10.25 -4.61
N GLN A 142 -0.63 10.28 -5.58
CA GLN A 142 -1.24 11.50 -6.09
C GLN A 142 -2.57 11.16 -6.75
N ASP A 143 -3.51 12.09 -6.67
CA ASP A 143 -4.70 12.11 -7.48
C ASP A 143 -4.75 13.45 -8.23
N ALA A 144 -5.01 13.42 -9.54
CA ALA A 144 -5.09 14.60 -10.40
C ALA A 144 -3.99 15.65 -10.09
N TRP A 145 -2.75 15.20 -9.95
CA TRP A 145 -1.55 15.97 -9.61
C TRP A 145 -1.43 16.44 -8.15
N GLY A 146 -2.46 17.08 -7.55
CA GLY A 146 -2.33 17.60 -6.19
C GLY A 146 -3.43 18.54 -5.68
N LYS A 147 -3.27 19.03 -4.44
CA LYS A 147 -4.21 19.99 -3.80
C LYS A 147 -4.42 21.30 -4.54
N PHE A 148 -3.46 21.66 -5.38
CA PHE A 148 -3.34 23.00 -5.96
C PHE A 148 -3.95 23.12 -7.36
N VAL A 149 -4.73 22.12 -7.80
CA VAL A 149 -5.49 22.14 -9.05
C VAL A 149 -6.99 22.45 -8.87
N ALA A 150 -7.40 22.87 -7.67
CA ALA A 150 -8.79 23.27 -7.39
C ALA A 150 -9.18 24.57 -8.13
N THR A 151 -10.42 24.67 -8.62
CA THR A 151 -10.98 25.92 -9.12
C THR A 151 -11.17 26.91 -7.97
N ARG A 152 -10.42 28.02 -7.98
CA ARG A 152 -10.50 29.07 -6.95
C ARG A 152 -10.98 30.38 -7.56
N GLY A 153 -12.09 30.91 -7.03
CA GLY A 153 -12.49 32.33 -7.08
C GLY A 153 -12.22 33.13 -8.36
N THR A 154 -13.24 33.25 -9.21
CA THR A 154 -13.49 34.28 -10.26
C THR A 154 -12.63 34.36 -11.53
N SER A 155 -11.42 33.81 -11.61
CA SER A 155 -10.66 33.86 -12.88
C SER A 155 -11.10 32.81 -13.89
N ASP A 156 -11.47 31.62 -13.41
CA ASP A 156 -12.06 30.57 -14.23
C ASP A 156 -13.59 30.63 -14.13
N VAL A 157 -14.24 30.75 -15.28
CA VAL A 157 -15.68 30.56 -15.42
C VAL A 157 -15.88 29.23 -16.14
N CYS A 158 -16.18 28.18 -15.38
CA CYS A 158 -16.46 26.87 -15.96
C CYS A 158 -17.85 26.88 -16.60
N VAL A 159 -17.88 26.83 -17.93
CA VAL A 159 -19.12 26.75 -18.72
C VAL A 159 -19.29 25.34 -19.23
N ALA A 160 -20.50 24.79 -19.06
CA ALA A 160 -20.83 23.45 -19.53
C ALA A 160 -20.31 23.18 -20.96
N PRO A 161 -19.68 22.03 -21.21
CA PRO A 161 -19.63 20.84 -20.35
C PRO A 161 -18.53 20.87 -19.27
N LEU A 162 -17.76 21.95 -19.15
CA LEU A 162 -16.78 22.10 -18.08
C LEU A 162 -17.47 22.40 -16.75
N GLU A 163 -16.92 21.87 -15.66
CA GLU A 163 -17.38 22.10 -14.29
C GLU A 163 -16.23 22.47 -13.37
N ASP A 164 -16.55 23.11 -12.23
CA ASP A 164 -15.55 23.45 -11.23
C ASP A 164 -14.90 22.17 -10.67
N ALA A 165 -13.58 22.22 -10.48
CA ALA A 165 -12.81 21.15 -9.88
C ALA A 165 -12.50 21.44 -8.41
N ILE A 166 -12.39 20.38 -7.60
CA ILE A 166 -11.74 20.41 -6.29
C ILE A 166 -10.25 20.08 -6.43
N GLY A 167 -9.49 20.33 -5.36
CA GLY A 167 -8.13 19.81 -5.24
C GLY A 167 -8.14 18.36 -4.76
N TRP A 168 -6.98 17.72 -4.83
CA TRP A 168 -6.79 16.30 -4.51
C TRP A 168 -5.58 16.15 -3.59
N ASP A 169 -4.59 15.32 -3.90
CA ASP A 169 -3.37 15.12 -3.13
C ASP A 169 -2.18 14.73 -4.02
N GLY A 170 -0.96 14.83 -3.50
CA GLY A 170 0.25 14.53 -4.26
C GLY A 170 1.26 15.68 -4.24
N ALA A 171 1.40 16.40 -5.35
CA ALA A 171 2.47 17.37 -5.54
C ALA A 171 2.32 18.66 -4.71
N PRO A 172 3.44 19.26 -4.24
CA PRO A 172 3.44 20.55 -3.58
C PRO A 172 3.15 21.69 -4.57
N GLN A 173 2.69 22.83 -4.05
CA GLN A 173 2.34 24.00 -4.86
C GLN A 173 3.48 24.48 -5.76
N TRP A 174 4.73 24.46 -5.25
CA TRP A 174 5.89 24.92 -5.99
C TRP A 174 6.23 24.04 -7.20
N ALA A 175 5.75 22.79 -7.22
CA ALA A 175 5.89 21.87 -8.35
C ALA A 175 4.68 21.91 -9.30
N THR A 176 3.57 22.56 -8.92
CA THR A 176 2.34 22.63 -9.71
C THR A 176 2.41 23.74 -10.76
N ILE A 177 2.90 23.42 -11.95
CA ILE A 177 3.03 24.33 -13.08
C ILE A 177 1.91 24.07 -14.08
N THR A 178 0.84 24.86 -14.02
CA THR A 178 -0.38 24.68 -14.85
C THR A 178 -0.39 25.53 -16.12
N ASP A 179 0.66 26.33 -16.35
CA ASP A 179 0.75 27.33 -17.43
C ASP A 179 -0.40 28.35 -17.47
N GLY A 180 -1.10 28.53 -16.34
CA GLY A 180 -2.29 29.38 -16.26
C GLY A 180 -3.49 28.83 -17.02
N LEU A 181 -3.47 27.56 -17.42
CA LEU A 181 -4.62 26.89 -18.00
C LEU A 181 -5.72 26.69 -16.96
N THR A 182 -6.95 26.61 -17.44
CA THR A 182 -8.13 26.48 -16.60
C THR A 182 -8.11 25.20 -15.78
N THR A 183 -8.51 25.30 -14.52
CA THR A 183 -8.68 24.14 -13.63
C THR A 183 -9.98 23.39 -13.86
N CYS A 184 -10.92 23.97 -14.61
CA CYS A 184 -12.18 23.32 -14.92
C CYS A 184 -11.97 21.92 -15.49
N ARG A 185 -12.84 20.98 -15.13
CA ARG A 185 -12.74 19.58 -15.53
C ARG A 185 -13.92 19.14 -16.37
N ILE A 186 -13.78 17.99 -17.03
CA ILE A 186 -14.87 17.29 -17.74
C ILE A 186 -15.08 15.93 -17.08
N ALA A 187 -16.11 15.82 -16.25
CA ALA A 187 -16.56 14.60 -15.57
C ALA A 187 -15.53 13.92 -14.63
N GLN A 188 -14.35 13.57 -15.14
CA GLN A 188 -13.24 12.97 -14.43
C GLN A 188 -12.24 14.02 -13.96
N ARG A 189 -11.62 13.79 -12.79
CA ARG A 189 -10.64 14.69 -12.17
C ARG A 189 -9.36 14.85 -13.01
N GLU A 190 -9.00 13.81 -13.74
CA GLU A 190 -7.86 13.76 -14.65
C GLU A 190 -8.04 14.67 -15.86
N ILE A 191 -9.28 14.89 -16.29
CA ILE A 191 -9.61 15.62 -17.52
C ILE A 191 -9.79 17.11 -17.19
N SER A 192 -8.69 17.75 -16.81
CA SER A 192 -8.58 19.19 -16.54
C SER A 192 -7.33 19.76 -17.23
N PRO A 193 -7.42 20.83 -18.03
CA PRO A 193 -6.25 21.40 -18.71
C PRO A 193 -5.10 21.78 -17.76
N ALA A 194 -5.40 22.28 -16.55
CA ALA A 194 -4.40 22.56 -15.53
C ALA A 194 -3.67 21.31 -15.05
N VAL A 195 -4.40 20.20 -14.84
CA VAL A 195 -3.81 18.90 -14.47
C VAL A 195 -2.93 18.38 -15.59
N GLN A 196 -3.42 18.43 -16.82
CA GLN A 196 -2.68 17.99 -18.01
C GLN A 196 -1.38 18.79 -18.19
N ALA A 197 -1.42 20.11 -18.01
CA ALA A 197 -0.23 20.98 -18.03
C ALA A 197 0.76 20.64 -16.91
N ALA A 198 0.28 20.38 -15.69
CA ALA A 198 1.14 20.05 -14.56
C ALA A 198 1.94 18.76 -14.81
N PHE A 199 1.29 17.70 -15.29
CA PHE A 199 1.96 16.46 -15.68
C PHE A 199 2.92 16.65 -16.86
N THR A 200 2.53 17.40 -17.89
CA THR A 200 3.45 17.68 -19.01
C THR A 200 4.69 18.44 -18.55
N ASN A 201 4.54 19.48 -17.72
CA ASN A 201 5.67 20.20 -17.15
C ASN A 201 6.55 19.32 -16.26
N PHE A 202 5.96 18.35 -15.56
CA PHE A 202 6.71 17.36 -14.81
C PHE A 202 7.53 16.44 -15.72
N TYR A 203 6.94 15.86 -16.76
CA TYR A 203 7.69 14.99 -17.68
C TYR A 203 8.81 15.72 -18.41
N LEU A 204 8.59 16.99 -18.75
CA LEU A 204 9.59 17.87 -19.38
C LEU A 204 10.64 18.41 -18.40
N ASP A 205 10.51 18.08 -17.11
CA ASP A 205 11.38 18.56 -16.04
C ASP A 205 11.46 20.10 -16.00
N THR A 206 10.35 20.77 -16.31
CA THR A 206 10.25 22.24 -16.30
C THR A 206 10.64 22.75 -14.91
N GLN A 207 11.58 23.69 -14.86
CA GLN A 207 12.15 24.21 -13.60
C GLN A 207 12.78 23.14 -12.68
N GLY A 208 13.11 21.95 -13.21
CA GLY A 208 13.78 20.89 -12.46
C GLY A 208 12.87 20.10 -11.51
N ILE A 209 11.55 20.15 -11.68
CA ILE A 209 10.60 19.53 -10.74
C ILE A 209 10.66 18.00 -10.73
N GLN A 210 10.95 17.35 -11.86
CA GLN A 210 11.17 15.89 -11.90
C GLN A 210 12.52 15.52 -11.30
N THR A 211 13.54 16.34 -11.53
CA THR A 211 14.83 16.20 -10.85
C THR A 211 14.67 16.27 -9.33
N ARG A 212 13.82 17.16 -8.81
CA ARG A 212 13.51 17.22 -7.38
C ARG A 212 12.73 16.01 -6.90
N PHE A 213 11.72 15.57 -7.64
CA PHE A 213 10.97 14.36 -7.31
C PHE A 213 11.88 13.12 -7.20
N VAL A 214 12.83 12.96 -8.13
CA VAL A 214 13.84 11.89 -8.07
C VAL A 214 14.74 12.03 -6.84
N ALA A 215 15.21 13.24 -6.52
CA ALA A 215 16.02 13.49 -5.33
C ALA A 215 15.24 13.25 -4.02
N MET A 216 13.96 13.61 -4.00
CA MET A 216 13.04 13.33 -2.90
C MET A 216 12.89 11.83 -2.67
N TRP A 217 12.74 11.04 -3.73
CA TRP A 217 12.72 9.58 -3.62
C TRP A 217 14.02 9.02 -3.02
N GLN A 218 15.19 9.54 -3.40
CA GLN A 218 16.45 9.13 -2.77
C GLN A 218 16.46 9.41 -1.26
N HIS A 219 15.91 10.56 -0.86
CA HIS A 219 15.79 10.93 0.55
C HIS A 219 14.85 9.98 1.29
N VAL A 220 13.65 9.71 0.76
CA VAL A 220 12.72 8.72 1.33
C VAL A 220 13.38 7.36 1.50
N VAL A 221 14.07 6.86 0.47
CA VAL A 221 14.78 5.57 0.52
C VAL A 221 15.83 5.55 1.62
N SER A 222 16.60 6.63 1.80
CA SER A 222 17.60 6.71 2.87
C SER A 222 17.00 6.59 4.28
N GLU A 223 15.73 7.00 4.44
CA GLU A 223 15.02 6.95 5.72
C GLU A 223 14.30 5.62 5.98
N VAL A 224 13.93 4.87 4.94
CA VAL A 224 13.07 3.67 5.09
C VAL A 224 13.72 2.35 4.66
N ALA A 225 14.80 2.37 3.87
CA ALA A 225 15.42 1.14 3.37
C ALA A 225 16.12 0.31 4.46
N GLY A 226 16.31 0.86 5.66
CA GLY A 226 16.83 0.10 6.81
C GLY A 226 15.84 -0.92 7.40
N TYR A 227 14.56 -0.86 7.02
CA TYR A 227 13.48 -1.67 7.61
C TYR A 227 13.20 -2.94 6.78
N PRO A 228 13.46 -4.15 7.30
CA PRO A 228 13.26 -5.41 6.56
C PRO A 228 11.82 -5.69 6.12
N ASN A 229 10.83 -5.08 6.78
CA ASN A 229 9.42 -5.21 6.41
C ASN A 229 8.98 -4.23 5.34
N VAL A 230 9.84 -3.32 4.86
CA VAL A 230 9.56 -2.62 3.60
C VAL A 230 9.69 -3.65 2.48
N ALA A 231 8.60 -3.93 1.78
CA ALA A 231 8.61 -4.85 0.63
C ALA A 231 9.20 -4.17 -0.61
N GLY A 232 8.92 -2.88 -0.78
CA GLY A 232 9.28 -2.14 -1.98
C GLY A 232 8.72 -0.74 -2.05
N TYR A 233 8.97 -0.13 -3.20
CA TYR A 233 8.59 1.24 -3.53
C TYR A 233 7.66 1.23 -4.74
N ASP A 234 6.46 1.77 -4.57
CA ASP A 234 5.53 2.05 -5.64
C ASP A 234 5.81 3.46 -6.18
N LEU A 235 6.35 3.52 -7.40
CA LEU A 235 7.15 4.65 -7.85
C LEU A 235 6.33 5.95 -8.00
N PHE A 236 5.13 5.83 -8.53
CA PHE A 236 4.27 6.97 -8.81
C PHE A 236 2.85 6.48 -9.09
N ASN A 237 1.91 6.82 -8.20
CA ASN A 237 0.51 6.44 -8.33
C ASN A 237 -0.12 6.96 -9.61
N GLU A 238 -0.81 6.09 -10.34
CA GLU A 238 -1.63 6.35 -11.53
C GLU A 238 -1.10 7.50 -12.41
N PRO A 239 0.11 7.38 -13.00
CA PRO A 239 0.73 8.48 -13.73
C PRO A 239 -0.17 8.95 -14.86
N ASN A 240 -0.57 10.23 -14.83
CA ASN A 240 -1.34 10.82 -15.90
C ASN A 240 -0.40 11.13 -17.09
N PRO A 241 -0.80 10.91 -18.36
CA PRO A 241 0.06 11.22 -19.50
C PRO A 241 0.29 12.72 -19.73
N GLY A 242 -0.54 13.60 -19.13
CA GLY A 242 -0.56 15.00 -19.52
C GLY A 242 -0.96 15.16 -21.00
N PHE A 243 -0.53 16.25 -21.63
CA PHE A 243 -0.73 16.47 -23.07
C PHE A 243 0.13 15.56 -23.99
N LEU A 244 0.88 14.60 -23.43
CA LEU A 244 1.67 13.67 -24.23
C LEU A 244 0.74 12.66 -24.91
N LEU A 245 1.00 12.36 -26.17
CA LEU A 245 0.19 11.43 -26.96
C LEU A 245 0.90 10.09 -27.09
N GLU A 246 0.16 9.01 -26.79
CA GLU A 246 0.54 7.61 -27.09
C GLU A 246 2.01 7.29 -26.81
N ALA A 247 2.83 7.14 -27.86
CA ALA A 247 4.23 6.75 -27.76
C ALA A 247 5.09 7.73 -26.95
N ASP A 248 4.76 9.03 -26.96
CA ASP A 248 5.47 10.02 -26.15
C ASP A 248 5.19 9.79 -24.67
N ALA A 249 3.93 9.58 -24.27
CA ALA A 249 3.56 9.31 -22.89
C ALA A 249 4.30 8.07 -22.34
N VAL A 250 4.32 6.98 -23.12
CA VAL A 250 5.07 5.76 -22.81
C VAL A 250 6.57 6.04 -22.66
N THR A 251 7.15 6.86 -23.54
CA THR A 251 8.59 7.18 -23.54
C THR A 251 9.00 8.04 -22.34
N TYR A 252 8.22 9.07 -22.02
CA TYR A 252 8.50 9.95 -20.88
C TYR A 252 8.29 9.21 -19.55
N LEU A 253 7.25 8.38 -19.44
CA LEU A 253 7.05 7.54 -18.25
C LEU A 253 8.19 6.52 -18.08
N SER A 254 8.62 5.88 -19.17
CA SER A 254 9.79 4.98 -19.16
C SER A 254 11.06 5.71 -18.71
N THR A 255 11.25 6.96 -19.16
CA THR A 255 12.39 7.80 -18.75
C THR A 255 12.34 8.13 -17.26
N LEU A 256 11.17 8.51 -16.74
CA LEU A 256 10.96 8.75 -15.31
C LEU A 256 11.32 7.49 -14.49
N TYR A 257 10.77 6.33 -14.85
CA TYR A 257 11.05 5.08 -14.14
C TYR A 257 12.52 4.70 -14.20
N THR A 258 13.19 4.92 -15.34
CA THR A 258 14.65 4.71 -15.45
C THR A 258 15.41 5.57 -14.43
N ARG A 259 15.05 6.86 -14.33
CA ARG A 259 15.68 7.79 -13.37
C ARG A 259 15.41 7.39 -11.92
N LEU A 260 14.16 7.04 -11.60
CA LEU A 260 13.76 6.62 -10.25
C LEU A 260 14.47 5.33 -9.83
N VAL A 261 14.44 4.28 -10.64
CA VAL A 261 15.11 3.01 -10.35
C VAL A 261 16.61 3.23 -10.12
N THR A 262 17.27 4.00 -11.00
CA THR A 262 18.70 4.33 -10.85
C THR A 262 18.96 5.05 -9.52
N ALA A 263 18.14 6.05 -9.20
CA ALA A 263 18.30 6.87 -8.00
C ALA A 263 18.05 6.08 -6.70
N ILE A 264 17.00 5.24 -6.69
CA ILE A 264 16.65 4.35 -5.58
C ILE A 264 17.78 3.37 -5.32
N ARG A 265 18.28 2.68 -6.36
CA ARG A 265 19.42 1.74 -6.21
C ARG A 265 20.69 2.44 -5.74
N ALA A 266 20.94 3.67 -6.19
CA ALA A 266 22.06 4.47 -5.68
C ALA A 266 21.90 4.79 -4.19
N ALA A 267 20.68 5.13 -3.73
CA ALA A 267 20.42 5.40 -2.31
C ALA A 267 20.53 4.13 -1.46
N GLU A 268 20.00 2.99 -1.92
CA GLU A 268 20.11 1.72 -1.20
C GLU A 268 21.56 1.24 -1.10
N SER A 269 22.34 1.30 -2.19
CA SER A 269 23.75 0.90 -2.21
C SER A 269 24.66 1.79 -1.34
N ALA A 270 24.22 2.99 -1.00
CA ALA A 270 24.92 3.86 -0.05
C ALA A 270 24.73 3.42 1.42
N LEU A 271 23.73 2.57 1.71
CA LEU A 271 23.50 2.06 3.05
C LEU A 271 24.43 0.87 3.36
N PRO A 272 24.86 0.67 4.62
CA PRO A 272 25.75 -0.43 4.98
C PRO A 272 25.21 -1.83 4.63
N GLN A 273 23.89 -2.02 4.74
CA GLN A 273 23.24 -3.30 4.44
C GLN A 273 23.03 -3.53 2.94
N GLN A 274 23.16 -2.48 2.13
CA GLN A 274 22.90 -2.49 0.69
C GLN A 274 21.63 -3.29 0.34
N PRO A 275 20.48 -2.96 0.96
CA PRO A 275 19.25 -3.68 0.70
C PRO A 275 18.87 -3.51 -0.78
N GLN A 276 18.01 -4.39 -1.28
CA GLN A 276 17.47 -4.26 -2.63
C GLN A 276 15.98 -4.58 -2.57
N HIS A 277 15.16 -3.56 -2.33
CA HIS A 277 13.72 -3.73 -2.24
C HIS A 277 13.08 -3.81 -3.63
N ILE A 278 11.85 -4.34 -3.68
CA ILE A 278 11.10 -4.48 -4.92
C ILE A 278 10.77 -3.09 -5.47
N ILE A 279 10.86 -2.90 -6.79
CA ILE A 279 10.28 -1.75 -7.48
C ILE A 279 8.92 -2.16 -8.01
N PHE A 280 7.87 -1.54 -7.49
CA PHE A 280 6.53 -1.60 -8.04
C PHE A 280 6.37 -0.46 -9.04
N PHE A 281 5.96 -0.77 -10.27
CA PHE A 281 5.79 0.23 -11.33
C PHE A 281 4.43 0.10 -11.99
N GLU A 282 3.76 1.23 -12.15
CA GLU A 282 2.38 1.29 -12.63
C GLU A 282 2.32 1.57 -14.15
N PRO A 283 1.25 1.14 -14.84
CA PRO A 283 0.88 1.72 -16.13
C PRO A 283 0.32 3.14 -15.93
N ASP A 284 0.06 3.89 -17.01
CA ASP A 284 -0.63 5.18 -16.87
C ASP A 284 -2.09 5.00 -16.38
N ILE A 285 -2.68 6.10 -15.90
CA ILE A 285 -4.06 6.17 -15.36
C ILE A 285 -5.16 5.65 -16.31
N ILE A 286 -4.93 5.62 -17.62
CA ILE A 286 -5.92 5.10 -18.57
C ILE A 286 -6.20 3.64 -18.25
N TRP A 287 -5.22 2.89 -17.74
CA TRP A 287 -5.42 1.54 -17.24
C TRP A 287 -6.57 1.45 -16.23
N SER A 288 -6.59 2.31 -15.22
CA SER A 288 -7.64 2.34 -14.20
C SER A 288 -9.01 2.70 -14.78
N LEU A 289 -9.04 3.54 -15.82
CA LEU A 289 -10.27 4.00 -16.46
C LEU A 289 -10.89 2.96 -17.41
N VAL A 290 -10.08 2.17 -18.10
CA VAL A 290 -10.56 1.26 -19.17
C VAL A 290 -10.18 -0.20 -19.00
N GLY A 291 -9.24 -0.54 -18.10
CA GLY A 291 -8.72 -1.89 -17.86
C GLY A 291 -7.55 -2.32 -18.77
N VAL A 292 -7.04 -1.40 -19.61
CA VAL A 292 -5.86 -1.61 -20.46
C VAL A 292 -5.29 -0.28 -20.96
N THR A 293 -3.98 -0.16 -21.00
CA THR A 293 -3.27 0.92 -21.73
C THR A 293 -1.97 0.35 -22.30
N LEU A 294 -1.30 1.09 -23.16
CA LEU A 294 0.05 0.73 -23.60
C LEU A 294 1.00 0.81 -22.39
N PRO A 295 1.64 -0.30 -21.98
CA PRO A 295 2.59 -0.23 -20.88
C PRO A 295 3.86 0.50 -21.31
N THR A 296 4.69 0.88 -20.35
CA THR A 296 6.10 1.22 -20.61
C THR A 296 6.79 0.09 -21.39
N LEU A 297 7.91 0.37 -22.05
CA LEU A 297 8.64 -0.70 -22.76
C LEU A 297 9.65 -1.35 -21.80
N PRO A 298 9.79 -2.69 -21.75
CA PRO A 298 10.71 -3.39 -20.84
C PRO A 298 12.17 -2.94 -20.87
N VAL A 299 12.57 -2.25 -21.93
CA VAL A 299 13.91 -1.68 -22.10
C VAL A 299 14.21 -0.50 -21.17
N PHE A 300 13.24 0.00 -20.40
CA PHE A 300 13.48 1.12 -19.48
C PHE A 300 14.45 0.76 -18.35
N THR A 301 14.60 -0.52 -17.99
CA THR A 301 15.55 -0.93 -16.95
C THR A 301 16.02 -2.37 -17.08
N ASN A 302 17.23 -2.63 -16.60
CA ASN A 302 17.78 -3.98 -16.44
C ASN A 302 17.60 -4.52 -15.01
N ASP A 303 16.87 -3.80 -14.14
CA ASP A 303 16.63 -4.24 -12.78
C ASP A 303 15.89 -5.59 -12.76
N SER A 304 16.36 -6.53 -11.94
CA SER A 304 15.77 -7.86 -11.83
C SER A 304 14.63 -7.93 -10.80
N ASN A 305 14.53 -6.93 -9.92
CA ASN A 305 13.64 -6.91 -8.78
C ASN A 305 12.47 -5.92 -9.02
N LEU A 306 11.67 -6.26 -10.04
CA LEU A 306 10.54 -5.45 -10.52
C LEU A 306 9.23 -6.21 -10.37
N VAL A 307 8.14 -5.52 -10.06
CA VAL A 307 6.77 -6.03 -10.08
C VAL A 307 5.88 -5.02 -10.80
N PHE A 308 5.09 -5.50 -11.78
CA PHE A 308 4.10 -4.64 -12.42
C PHE A 308 2.94 -4.39 -11.46
N ALA A 309 2.55 -3.14 -11.25
CA ALA A 309 1.58 -2.74 -10.23
C ALA A 309 0.33 -2.03 -10.82
N PRO A 310 -0.54 -2.73 -11.57
CA PRO A 310 -1.74 -2.12 -12.12
C PRO A 310 -2.87 -1.97 -11.08
N HIS A 311 -3.84 -1.09 -11.37
CA HIS A 311 -5.06 -0.93 -10.58
C HIS A 311 -6.29 -1.48 -11.29
N PHE A 312 -7.15 -2.18 -10.54
CA PHE A 312 -8.28 -2.93 -11.09
C PHE A 312 -9.60 -2.31 -10.59
N TYR A 313 -10.14 -1.38 -11.37
CA TYR A 313 -11.50 -0.84 -11.21
C TYR A 313 -12.50 -1.40 -12.23
N CYS A 314 -12.19 -2.59 -12.74
CA CYS A 314 -12.95 -3.32 -13.76
C CYS A 314 -14.24 -3.89 -13.16
N GLY A 315 -15.39 -3.52 -13.73
CA GLY A 315 -16.69 -3.75 -13.09
C GLY A 315 -16.99 -2.79 -11.92
N SER A 316 -16.07 -1.87 -11.61
CA SER A 316 -16.18 -0.85 -10.57
C SER A 316 -15.87 0.54 -11.14
N GLY A 317 -16.51 0.87 -12.26
CA GLY A 317 -16.33 2.12 -13.01
C GLY A 317 -15.70 1.94 -14.38
N ALA A 318 -14.74 1.02 -14.53
CA ALA A 318 -14.16 0.70 -15.84
C ALA A 318 -15.03 -0.31 -16.62
N PRO A 319 -15.13 -0.18 -17.97
CA PRO A 319 -15.95 -1.04 -18.83
C PRO A 319 -15.44 -2.48 -18.97
N SER A 320 -14.17 -2.74 -18.65
CA SER A 320 -13.61 -4.10 -18.68
C SER A 320 -14.17 -4.98 -17.56
N SER A 321 -14.28 -6.28 -17.80
CA SER A 321 -14.61 -7.25 -16.75
C SER A 321 -13.40 -7.56 -15.86
N ASN A 322 -13.66 -8.11 -14.67
CA ASN A 322 -12.61 -8.49 -13.75
C ASN A 322 -11.60 -9.48 -14.37
N ALA A 323 -12.10 -10.55 -14.99
CA ALA A 323 -11.27 -11.54 -15.69
C ALA A 323 -10.42 -10.92 -16.82
N GLN A 324 -10.93 -9.89 -17.53
CA GLN A 324 -10.14 -9.19 -18.55
C GLN A 324 -8.95 -8.46 -17.94
N CYS A 325 -9.11 -7.82 -16.78
CA CYS A 325 -8.04 -7.07 -16.13
C CYS A 325 -6.93 -7.98 -15.60
N PHE A 326 -7.28 -9.12 -15.01
CA PHE A 326 -6.29 -10.16 -14.67
C PHE A 326 -5.54 -10.67 -15.91
N SER A 327 -6.26 -10.97 -16.99
CA SER A 327 -5.65 -11.43 -18.25
C SER A 327 -4.70 -10.39 -18.86
N ASN A 328 -5.12 -9.12 -18.90
CA ASN A 328 -4.34 -8.01 -19.43
C ASN A 328 -3.08 -7.79 -18.57
N ALA A 329 -3.20 -7.78 -17.25
CA ALA A 329 -2.07 -7.62 -16.36
C ALA A 329 -1.06 -8.76 -16.50
N GLN A 330 -1.53 -10.01 -16.62
CA GLN A 330 -0.67 -11.16 -16.88
C GLN A 330 0.07 -11.02 -18.22
N ALA A 331 -0.62 -10.58 -19.27
CA ALA A 331 -0.01 -10.38 -20.59
C ALA A 331 1.09 -9.30 -20.53
N VAL A 332 0.82 -8.17 -19.87
CA VAL A 332 1.80 -7.09 -19.71
C VAL A 332 2.97 -7.52 -18.83
N ALA A 333 2.74 -8.11 -17.66
CA ALA A 333 3.79 -8.58 -16.77
C ALA A 333 4.73 -9.59 -17.45
N SER A 334 4.19 -10.41 -18.35
CA SER A 334 4.97 -11.36 -19.16
C SER A 334 5.94 -10.68 -20.14
N LEU A 335 5.64 -9.48 -20.65
CA LEU A 335 6.58 -8.68 -21.46
C LEU A 335 7.83 -8.31 -20.66
N TYR A 336 7.67 -8.09 -19.36
CA TYR A 336 8.75 -7.82 -18.41
C TYR A 336 9.38 -9.09 -17.85
N GLN A 337 8.82 -10.26 -18.18
CA GLN A 337 9.16 -11.54 -17.54
C GLN A 337 9.01 -11.47 -16.02
N THR A 338 8.08 -10.68 -15.49
CA THR A 338 7.84 -10.56 -14.06
C THR A 338 6.41 -10.97 -13.69
N THR A 339 6.10 -10.94 -12.39
CA THR A 339 4.74 -11.07 -11.86
C THR A 339 4.09 -9.68 -11.76
N PHE A 340 2.80 -9.66 -11.40
CA PHE A 340 2.12 -8.42 -11.05
C PHE A 340 1.53 -8.50 -9.63
N TRP A 341 1.29 -7.33 -9.07
CA TRP A 341 0.63 -7.14 -7.80
C TRP A 341 -0.38 -6.02 -7.96
N VAL A 342 -1.65 -6.25 -7.64
CA VAL A 342 -2.69 -5.25 -7.93
C VAL A 342 -2.64 -4.15 -6.87
N GLY A 343 -2.16 -2.95 -7.22
CA GLY A 343 -1.93 -1.85 -6.29
C GLY A 343 -3.20 -1.30 -5.64
N GLU A 344 -4.29 -1.32 -6.41
CA GLU A 344 -5.61 -0.91 -5.97
C GLU A 344 -6.70 -1.74 -6.62
N TRP A 345 -7.74 -2.02 -5.86
CA TRP A 345 -9.00 -2.58 -6.34
C TRP A 345 -10.10 -2.28 -5.32
N GLY A 346 -11.35 -2.17 -5.74
CA GLY A 346 -12.45 -1.98 -4.79
C GLY A 346 -13.80 -1.81 -5.47
N TYR A 347 -14.87 -2.03 -4.70
CA TYR A 347 -16.26 -1.84 -5.12
C TYR A 347 -16.97 -0.93 -4.13
N PHE A 348 -17.53 0.19 -4.63
CA PHE A 348 -17.99 1.32 -3.80
C PHE A 348 -19.52 1.44 -3.72
N GLY A 349 -20.24 0.39 -4.13
CA GLY A 349 -21.69 0.32 -4.06
C GLY A 349 -22.22 0.20 -2.63
N ALA A 350 -23.53 -0.03 -2.49
CA ALA A 350 -24.12 -0.25 -1.17
C ALA A 350 -23.49 -1.50 -0.50
N PRO A 351 -23.21 -1.48 0.82
CA PRO A 351 -22.56 -2.58 1.53
C PRO A 351 -23.18 -3.97 1.28
N ASP A 352 -24.50 -4.02 1.16
CA ASP A 352 -25.25 -5.28 0.99
C ASP A 352 -25.29 -5.77 -0.48
N SER A 353 -24.85 -4.96 -1.44
CA SER A 353 -24.93 -5.29 -2.88
C SER A 353 -23.61 -5.71 -3.51
N ILE A 354 -22.46 -5.39 -2.89
CA ILE A 354 -21.12 -5.57 -3.50
C ILE A 354 -20.52 -6.96 -3.30
N SER A 355 -21.18 -7.86 -2.58
CA SER A 355 -20.62 -9.17 -2.21
C SER A 355 -20.32 -10.07 -3.42
N GLY A 356 -21.12 -10.00 -4.48
CA GLY A 356 -20.89 -10.75 -5.71
C GLY A 356 -19.57 -10.35 -6.37
N ASP A 357 -19.39 -9.05 -6.58
CA ASP A 357 -18.22 -8.51 -7.29
C ASP A 357 -16.94 -8.68 -6.47
N VAL A 358 -17.00 -8.45 -5.15
CA VAL A 358 -15.88 -8.68 -4.23
C VAL A 358 -15.45 -10.16 -4.24
N ASN A 359 -16.43 -11.09 -4.24
CA ASN A 359 -16.15 -12.53 -4.27
C ASN A 359 -15.57 -12.98 -5.62
N GLU A 360 -16.02 -12.39 -6.73
CA GLU A 360 -15.47 -12.63 -8.06
C GLU A 360 -14.00 -12.18 -8.13
N PHE A 361 -13.70 -10.96 -7.65
CA PHE A 361 -12.34 -10.43 -7.62
C PHE A 361 -11.38 -11.36 -6.88
N VAL A 362 -11.73 -11.77 -5.67
CA VAL A 362 -10.84 -12.58 -4.84
C VAL A 362 -10.69 -14.02 -5.34
N ALA A 363 -11.67 -14.53 -6.08
CA ALA A 363 -11.56 -15.82 -6.76
C ALA A 363 -10.56 -15.73 -7.92
N ASP A 364 -10.63 -14.70 -8.75
CA ASP A 364 -9.67 -14.47 -9.84
C ASP A 364 -8.26 -14.17 -9.30
N GLN A 365 -8.16 -13.45 -8.18
CA GLN A 365 -6.89 -13.25 -7.46
C GLN A 365 -6.26 -14.58 -7.03
N ASP A 366 -7.06 -15.53 -6.51
CA ASP A 366 -6.58 -16.86 -6.12
C ASP A 366 -6.12 -17.65 -7.36
N GLN A 367 -6.86 -17.60 -8.47
CA GLN A 367 -6.48 -18.27 -9.73
C GLN A 367 -5.18 -17.72 -10.33
N ALA A 368 -4.96 -16.42 -10.23
CA ALA A 368 -3.76 -15.76 -10.73
C ALA A 368 -2.54 -15.93 -9.80
N LEU A 369 -2.73 -16.41 -8.56
CA LEU A 369 -1.66 -16.55 -7.55
C LEU A 369 -0.91 -15.24 -7.28
N VAL A 370 -1.64 -14.12 -7.22
CA VAL A 370 -1.08 -12.77 -7.01
C VAL A 370 -1.58 -12.12 -5.73
N GLY A 371 -0.82 -11.14 -5.26
CA GLY A 371 -1.25 -10.23 -4.19
C GLY A 371 -2.06 -9.04 -4.73
N ALA A 372 -2.69 -8.31 -3.83
CA ALA A 372 -3.42 -7.08 -4.12
C ALA A 372 -3.55 -6.20 -2.87
N ALA A 373 -3.73 -4.89 -3.02
CA ALA A 373 -4.17 -3.99 -1.95
C ALA A 373 -5.56 -3.42 -2.24
N GLU A 374 -6.50 -3.68 -1.33
CA GLU A 374 -7.86 -3.12 -1.43
C GLU A 374 -7.82 -1.60 -1.21
N TRP A 375 -8.52 -0.85 -2.06
CA TRP A 375 -8.80 0.56 -1.89
C TRP A 375 -10.14 0.72 -1.16
N GLN A 376 -10.16 1.18 0.09
CA GLN A 376 -9.03 1.44 1.01
C GLN A 376 -9.38 1.09 2.47
N TRP A 377 -8.41 1.18 3.39
CA TRP A 377 -8.64 0.89 4.82
C TRP A 377 -9.80 1.68 5.40
N ALA A 378 -9.75 3.02 5.28
CA ALA A 378 -10.78 3.93 5.74
C ALA A 378 -10.69 5.24 4.95
N GLN A 379 -11.82 5.94 4.79
CA GLN A 379 -11.88 7.22 4.10
C GLN A 379 -12.61 8.25 4.97
N ALA A 380 -12.04 9.45 5.03
CA ALA A 380 -12.62 10.55 5.79
C ALA A 380 -13.88 11.09 5.12
N CYS A 381 -14.79 11.66 5.90
CA CYS A 381 -15.96 12.38 5.41
C CYS A 381 -15.58 13.59 4.54
N GLY A 382 -14.41 14.18 4.79
CA GLY A 382 -13.88 15.33 4.06
C GLY A 382 -12.99 14.98 2.88
N ASP A 383 -12.80 13.70 2.59
CA ASP A 383 -11.94 13.24 1.51
C ASP A 383 -12.44 13.77 0.15
N PRO A 384 -11.57 14.24 -0.75
CA PRO A 384 -11.95 14.68 -2.10
C PRO A 384 -12.84 13.70 -2.86
N HIS A 385 -12.66 12.38 -2.69
CA HIS A 385 -13.51 11.37 -3.30
C HIS A 385 -14.95 11.39 -2.75
N THR A 386 -15.13 11.77 -1.49
CA THR A 386 -16.45 11.91 -0.85
C THR A 386 -17.08 13.25 -1.19
N ILE A 387 -16.29 14.32 -1.25
CA ILE A 387 -16.78 15.68 -1.52
C ILE A 387 -17.15 15.82 -3.00
N GLY A 388 -16.29 15.35 -3.91
CA GLY A 388 -16.49 15.24 -5.36
C GLY A 388 -16.54 16.56 -6.13
N THR A 389 -17.22 17.57 -5.59
CA THR A 389 -17.40 18.89 -6.21
C THR A 389 -17.29 19.99 -5.16
N PRO A 390 -16.98 21.24 -5.56
CA PRO A 390 -16.87 22.35 -4.60
C PRO A 390 -18.16 22.55 -3.81
N GLY A 391 -18.05 22.62 -2.48
CA GLY A 391 -19.21 22.72 -1.59
C GLY A 391 -20.01 21.41 -1.42
N GLY A 392 -19.57 20.32 -2.05
CA GLY A 392 -20.14 18.98 -1.87
C GLY A 392 -20.13 18.54 -0.42
N LYS A 393 -21.03 17.64 -0.03
CA LYS A 393 -21.13 17.16 1.35
C LYS A 393 -21.12 15.64 1.37
N PRO A 394 -20.50 15.02 2.38
CA PRO A 394 -20.59 13.58 2.56
C PRO A 394 -22.04 13.14 2.71
N GLY A 395 -22.35 11.94 2.21
CA GLY A 395 -23.54 11.22 2.61
C GLY A 395 -23.51 10.83 4.10
N ALA A 396 -24.50 10.08 4.57
CA ALA A 396 -24.53 9.62 5.97
C ALA A 396 -23.36 8.68 6.30
N THR A 397 -22.85 7.97 5.30
CA THR A 397 -21.72 7.04 5.44
C THR A 397 -20.79 7.10 4.22
N VAL A 398 -19.52 6.77 4.44
CA VAL A 398 -18.52 6.49 3.41
C VAL A 398 -18.19 4.99 3.46
N VAL A 399 -18.29 4.33 2.31
CA VAL A 399 -18.15 2.88 2.16
C VAL A 399 -16.76 2.58 1.62
N GLN A 400 -15.93 1.97 2.46
CA GLN A 400 -14.62 1.39 2.13
C GLN A 400 -14.51 0.03 2.84
N LEU A 401 -13.32 -0.51 3.11
CA LEU A 401 -13.21 -1.67 3.99
C LEU A 401 -13.84 -1.37 5.37
N LYS A 402 -13.53 -0.18 5.91
CA LYS A 402 -14.26 0.42 7.02
C LYS A 402 -15.49 1.16 6.54
N LEU A 403 -16.59 1.00 7.28
CA LEU A 403 -17.78 1.83 7.14
C LEU A 403 -17.63 3.03 8.07
N ILE A 404 -17.56 4.24 7.49
CA ILE A 404 -17.38 5.48 8.24
C ILE A 404 -18.67 6.28 8.25
N GLY A 405 -19.14 6.69 9.43
CA GLY A 405 -20.31 7.56 9.61
C GLY A 405 -19.94 9.05 9.59
N CYS A 406 -20.77 9.85 8.91
CA CYS A 406 -20.56 11.28 8.73
C CYS A 406 -21.68 12.14 9.31
N PRO A 407 -21.37 13.35 9.85
CA PRO A 407 -20.03 13.90 10.06
C PRO A 407 -19.26 13.23 11.21
N GLY A 408 -17.94 13.44 11.25
CA GLY A 408 -17.10 13.13 12.42
C GLY A 408 -16.29 11.84 12.34
N ASP A 409 -16.22 11.21 11.16
CA ASP A 409 -15.39 10.03 10.90
C ASP A 409 -15.62 8.88 11.90
N VAL A 410 -16.89 8.63 12.24
CA VAL A 410 -17.28 7.62 13.23
C VAL A 410 -17.04 6.23 12.63
N ASP A 411 -16.18 5.42 13.24
CA ASP A 411 -15.96 4.03 12.82
C ASP A 411 -17.20 3.20 13.16
N LEU A 412 -17.95 2.76 12.13
CA LEU A 412 -19.14 1.92 12.26
C LEU A 412 -18.83 0.42 12.08
N GLY A 413 -17.55 0.06 12.06
CA GLY A 413 -17.06 -1.29 11.84
C GLY A 413 -16.68 -1.55 10.39
N PHE A 414 -16.74 -2.82 9.99
CA PHE A 414 -16.36 -3.25 8.65
C PHE A 414 -17.56 -3.45 7.74
N VAL A 415 -17.36 -3.15 6.46
CA VAL A 415 -18.24 -3.68 5.42
C VAL A 415 -18.02 -5.19 5.33
N GLN A 416 -19.07 -5.95 5.62
CA GLN A 416 -18.94 -7.40 5.87
C GLN A 416 -18.46 -8.16 4.63
N ALA A 417 -18.90 -7.79 3.43
CA ALA A 417 -18.46 -8.41 2.18
C ALA A 417 -16.92 -8.30 2.02
N ASN A 418 -16.39 -7.09 2.14
CA ASN A 418 -14.96 -6.80 2.05
C ASN A 418 -14.18 -7.53 3.14
N ALA A 419 -14.57 -7.38 4.41
CA ALA A 419 -13.86 -8.02 5.53
C ALA A 419 -13.85 -9.55 5.44
N GLN A 420 -14.93 -10.19 4.99
CA GLN A 420 -14.95 -11.65 4.78
C GLN A 420 -14.02 -12.07 3.64
N ALA A 421 -14.06 -11.36 2.52
CA ALA A 421 -13.23 -11.67 1.35
C ALA A 421 -11.73 -11.46 1.62
N MET A 422 -11.39 -10.37 2.33
CA MET A 422 -10.02 -10.06 2.75
C MET A 422 -9.47 -11.04 3.77
N SER A 423 -10.33 -11.62 4.61
CA SER A 423 -9.93 -12.58 5.64
C SER A 423 -9.98 -14.04 5.21
N ARG A 424 -10.23 -14.36 3.93
CA ARG A 424 -10.21 -15.75 3.46
C ARG A 424 -8.85 -16.42 3.67
N SER A 425 -8.85 -17.74 3.87
CA SER A 425 -7.62 -18.52 4.06
C SER A 425 -6.66 -18.37 2.90
N TYR A 426 -5.35 -18.28 3.15
CA TYR A 426 -4.35 -18.23 2.08
C TYR A 426 -2.93 -18.54 2.58
N PRO A 427 -2.01 -18.95 1.70
CA PRO A 427 -0.59 -18.99 2.01
C PRO A 427 0.00 -17.58 2.12
N ARG A 428 0.38 -17.19 3.33
CA ARG A 428 1.20 -15.99 3.58
C ARG A 428 2.60 -16.18 2.98
N ALA A 429 3.16 -17.38 3.10
CA ALA A 429 4.43 -17.77 2.49
C ALA A 429 4.44 -19.28 2.17
N ALA A 430 4.81 -19.64 0.95
CA ALA A 430 4.78 -21.01 0.43
C ALA A 430 6.14 -21.43 -0.15
N PRO A 431 6.80 -22.48 0.35
CA PRO A 431 8.12 -22.90 -0.15
C PRO A 431 8.12 -23.21 -1.65
N GLY A 432 9.07 -22.63 -2.37
CA GLY A 432 9.13 -22.75 -3.83
C GLY A 432 7.94 -22.06 -4.50
N GLN A 433 7.33 -22.69 -5.49
CA GLN A 433 6.27 -22.07 -6.30
C GLN A 433 4.89 -22.68 -6.01
N LEU A 434 3.91 -21.82 -5.76
CA LEU A 434 2.50 -22.18 -5.75
C LEU A 434 2.05 -22.55 -7.16
N GLN A 435 1.21 -23.58 -7.24
CA GLN A 435 0.65 -24.09 -8.50
C GLN A 435 -0.85 -23.87 -8.56
N GLN A 436 -1.53 -23.95 -7.42
CA GLN A 436 -2.97 -23.76 -7.31
C GLN A 436 -3.31 -23.13 -5.96
N LEU A 437 -4.35 -22.31 -5.95
CA LEU A 437 -5.00 -21.80 -4.76
C LEU A 437 -6.49 -21.63 -5.06
N SER A 438 -7.32 -22.03 -4.11
CA SER A 438 -8.72 -21.65 -4.04
C SER A 438 -9.13 -21.51 -2.59
N SER A 439 -9.90 -20.48 -2.29
CA SER A 439 -10.34 -20.18 -0.93
C SER A 439 -11.82 -19.84 -0.95
N ASP A 440 -12.61 -20.54 -0.13
CA ASP A 440 -14.03 -20.26 0.02
C ASP A 440 -14.22 -19.14 1.04
N VAL A 441 -14.75 -18.01 0.57
CA VAL A 441 -14.94 -16.81 1.38
C VAL A 441 -15.87 -17.07 2.56
N ALA A 442 -16.98 -17.80 2.35
CA ALA A 442 -18.02 -17.98 3.34
C ALA A 442 -17.60 -18.91 4.49
N THR A 443 -16.89 -19.99 4.17
CA THR A 443 -16.53 -21.05 5.12
C THR A 443 -15.11 -20.91 5.68
N GLY A 444 -14.22 -20.23 4.94
CA GLY A 444 -12.79 -20.21 5.22
C GLY A 444 -12.06 -21.48 4.79
N GLU A 445 -12.72 -22.43 4.11
CA GLU A 445 -12.07 -23.61 3.54
C GLU A 445 -11.14 -23.20 2.39
N ALA A 446 -10.11 -24.00 2.13
CA ALA A 446 -9.18 -23.72 1.05
C ALA A 446 -8.51 -25.00 0.52
N ALA A 447 -8.09 -24.93 -0.73
CA ALA A 447 -7.22 -25.92 -1.34
C ALA A 447 -6.02 -25.22 -1.99
N LEU A 448 -4.83 -25.80 -1.86
CA LEU A 448 -3.63 -25.30 -2.53
C LEU A 448 -2.67 -26.43 -2.87
N SER A 449 -1.79 -26.16 -3.82
CA SER A 449 -0.67 -27.02 -4.15
C SER A 449 0.55 -26.20 -4.53
N GLY A 450 1.72 -26.80 -4.40
CA GLY A 450 2.98 -26.17 -4.76
C GLY A 450 4.12 -27.17 -4.76
N ASN A 451 5.32 -26.68 -5.05
CA ASN A 451 6.52 -27.50 -5.05
C ASN A 451 7.69 -26.73 -4.45
N GLY A 452 8.25 -27.27 -3.36
CA GLY A 452 9.40 -26.72 -2.68
C GLY A 452 9.65 -27.41 -1.34
N THR A 453 10.71 -26.98 -0.66
CA THR A 453 11.07 -27.52 0.66
C THR A 453 11.23 -26.38 1.65
N GLY A 454 10.58 -26.47 2.80
CA GLY A 454 10.63 -25.42 3.83
C GLY A 454 9.37 -25.42 4.69
N THR A 455 9.03 -24.26 5.23
CA THR A 455 7.81 -24.08 6.04
C THR A 455 6.76 -23.29 5.27
N LEU A 456 5.65 -23.94 4.95
CA LEU A 456 4.41 -23.31 4.50
C LEU A 456 3.75 -22.59 5.68
N GLU A 457 3.47 -21.30 5.53
CA GLU A 457 2.74 -20.48 6.50
C GLU A 457 1.37 -20.09 5.92
N LEU A 458 0.30 -20.45 6.62
CA LEU A 458 -1.09 -20.20 6.22
C LEU A 458 -1.79 -19.29 7.23
N TRP A 459 -2.56 -18.35 6.70
CA TRP A 459 -3.63 -17.70 7.45
C TRP A 459 -4.91 -18.54 7.35
N LEU A 460 -5.62 -18.67 8.47
CA LEU A 460 -6.89 -19.38 8.60
C LEU A 460 -7.85 -18.50 9.40
N PRO A 461 -8.97 -18.00 8.85
CA PRO A 461 -9.87 -17.13 9.60
C PRO A 461 -10.64 -17.91 10.66
N GLU A 462 -11.03 -17.23 11.74
CA GLU A 462 -11.77 -17.80 12.88
C GLU A 462 -13.01 -18.59 12.45
N ARG A 463 -13.70 -18.16 11.38
CA ARG A 463 -14.89 -18.83 10.83
C ARG A 463 -14.65 -20.25 10.29
N ILE A 464 -13.39 -20.68 10.11
CA ILE A 464 -13.06 -22.08 9.83
C ILE A 464 -13.41 -23.00 11.02
N GLY A 465 -13.57 -22.44 12.22
CA GLY A 465 -13.80 -23.19 13.44
C GLY A 465 -12.55 -23.96 13.86
N LYS A 466 -12.67 -25.29 13.94
CA LYS A 466 -11.56 -26.18 14.27
C LYS A 466 -10.85 -26.60 12.96
N PRO A 467 -9.65 -26.09 12.64
CA PRO A 467 -9.03 -26.37 11.35
C PRO A 467 -8.67 -27.86 11.19
N ALA A 468 -9.10 -28.48 10.09
CA ALA A 468 -8.66 -29.81 9.69
C ALA A 468 -7.81 -29.69 8.42
N ILE A 469 -6.50 -29.95 8.57
CA ILE A 469 -5.52 -29.89 7.48
C ILE A 469 -5.17 -31.33 7.04
N SER A 470 -5.30 -31.59 5.75
CA SER A 470 -4.97 -32.88 5.14
C SER A 470 -4.33 -32.68 3.77
N GLY A 471 -3.66 -33.70 3.24
CA GLY A 471 -3.02 -33.61 1.93
C GLY A 471 -1.79 -34.50 1.79
N SER A 472 -0.93 -34.18 0.84
CA SER A 472 0.30 -34.92 0.54
C SER A 472 1.52 -34.02 0.65
N GLY A 473 2.68 -34.60 0.99
CA GLY A 473 3.93 -33.84 1.14
C GLY A 473 3.95 -32.90 2.36
N LEU A 474 3.02 -33.07 3.31
CA LEU A 474 2.87 -32.26 4.52
C LEU A 474 3.46 -32.97 5.74
N GLY A 475 4.23 -32.24 6.54
CA GLY A 475 4.59 -32.60 7.91
C GLY A 475 3.47 -32.27 8.90
N ALA A 476 3.74 -32.47 10.20
CA ALA A 476 2.78 -32.14 11.24
C ALA A 476 2.54 -30.62 11.31
N PRO A 477 1.28 -30.15 11.21
CA PRO A 477 0.96 -28.72 11.30
C PRO A 477 1.15 -28.21 12.73
N ALA A 478 1.85 -27.09 12.89
CA ALA A 478 1.85 -26.29 14.11
C ALA A 478 0.82 -25.16 13.98
N LEU A 479 -0.27 -25.24 14.73
CA LEU A 479 -1.35 -24.26 14.74
C LEU A 479 -1.16 -23.28 15.91
N GLN A 480 -1.17 -21.98 15.61
CA GLN A 480 -1.12 -20.91 16.58
C GLN A 480 -2.41 -20.08 16.48
N ALA A 481 -3.18 -20.00 17.55
CA ALA A 481 -4.31 -19.07 17.64
C ALA A 481 -3.79 -17.63 17.70
N VAL A 482 -4.42 -16.74 16.94
CA VAL A 482 -4.13 -15.30 16.87
C VAL A 482 -5.46 -14.55 16.80
N PRO A 483 -5.50 -13.22 17.04
CA PRO A 483 -6.72 -12.45 16.83
C PRO A 483 -7.31 -12.71 15.43
N GLY A 484 -8.61 -13.00 15.37
CA GLY A 484 -9.35 -13.24 14.13
C GLY A 484 -9.10 -14.58 13.43
N GLY A 485 -8.27 -15.48 13.98
CA GLY A 485 -8.04 -16.79 13.38
C GLY A 485 -6.82 -17.55 13.88
N PHE A 486 -6.12 -18.19 12.95
CA PHE A 486 -4.96 -19.03 13.22
C PHE A 486 -3.86 -18.81 12.18
N ILE A 487 -2.62 -18.98 12.62
CA ILE A 487 -1.47 -19.19 11.74
C ILE A 487 -1.09 -20.67 11.80
N ALA A 488 -1.12 -21.37 10.66
CA ALA A 488 -0.61 -22.73 10.53
C ALA A 488 0.78 -22.71 9.90
N ARG A 489 1.75 -23.37 10.55
CA ARG A 489 3.09 -23.60 10.02
C ARG A 489 3.30 -25.08 9.76
N ILE A 490 3.60 -25.43 8.51
CA ILE A 490 3.60 -26.81 8.04
C ILE A 490 4.93 -27.06 7.31
N PRO A 491 5.78 -27.97 7.80
CA PRO A 491 6.93 -28.43 7.03
C PRO A 491 6.45 -29.11 5.75
N VAL A 492 7.03 -28.75 4.60
CA VAL A 492 6.76 -29.38 3.30
C VAL A 492 8.06 -29.75 2.62
N SER A 493 8.03 -30.76 1.76
CA SER A 493 9.20 -31.17 0.97
C SER A 493 8.79 -31.76 -0.38
N GLY A 494 9.30 -31.17 -1.46
CA GLY A 494 8.94 -31.54 -2.83
C GLY A 494 7.55 -31.05 -3.21
N ALA A 495 6.85 -31.81 -4.06
CA ALA A 495 5.47 -31.52 -4.41
C ALA A 495 4.55 -31.73 -3.20
N TYR A 496 3.73 -30.73 -2.88
CA TYR A 496 2.78 -30.78 -1.79
C TYR A 496 1.38 -30.35 -2.25
N SER A 497 0.36 -30.92 -1.61
CA SER A 497 -1.02 -30.50 -1.75
C SER A 497 -1.66 -30.41 -0.38
N LEU A 498 -2.57 -29.46 -0.19
CA LEU A 498 -3.26 -29.22 1.06
C LEU A 498 -4.74 -28.96 0.82
N GLN A 499 -5.58 -29.60 1.63
CA GLN A 499 -6.97 -29.23 1.83
C GLN A 499 -7.18 -28.83 3.28
N LEU A 500 -7.73 -27.64 3.45
CA LEU A 500 -8.22 -27.08 4.70
C LEU A 500 -9.74 -27.20 4.72
N ARG A 501 -10.25 -27.89 5.73
CA ARG A 501 -11.70 -28.04 5.96
C ARG A 501 -12.09 -27.63 7.37
N ARG A 502 -13.37 -27.34 7.56
CA ARG A 502 -13.95 -27.25 8.91
C ARG A 502 -13.93 -28.63 9.55
N GLY A 503 -13.17 -28.77 10.63
CA GLY A 503 -13.12 -29.98 11.44
C GLY A 503 -14.42 -30.20 12.21
N SER A 504 -14.73 -31.47 12.43
CA SER A 504 -15.84 -31.95 13.26
C SER A 504 -15.59 -31.80 14.76
#